data_AF-A0A8W8KME5-F1
#
_entry.id   AF-A0A8W8KME5-F1
#
_cell.length_a   1.000
_cell.length_b   1.000
_cell.length_c   1.000
_cell.angle_alpha   90.00
_cell.angle_beta   90.00
_cell.angle_gamma   90.00
#
_symmetry.space_group_name_H-M   'P 1'
#
loop_
_entity.id
_entity.type
_entity.pdbx_description
1 polymer ?
#
loop_
_entity_poly.entity_id
_entity_poly.type
_entity_poly.pdbx_seq_one_letter_code
_entity_poly.pdbx_strand_id
1 'polypeptide(L)'
;GLSGREISKLGVAWQATAYASEDGVLTEQMIDDRVNDTVRQHKKKDLWQYEQEVKEEQELGTAYTSEKDRAADITPPQSKPGADHSKPSKGS
;
A
#
# COMPACT_ATOMS: atom_id res chain seq x y z
N GLY A 1 1.83 9.42 16.09
CA GLY A 1 2.04 10.54 17.04
C GLY A 1 2.71 11.66 16.29
N LEU A 2 2.44 12.93 16.60
CA LEU A 2 2.89 14.06 15.76
C LEU A 2 4.42 14.09 15.63
N SER A 3 4.91 14.32 14.41
CA SER A 3 6.33 14.50 14.14
C SER A 3 6.85 15.83 14.70
N GLY A 4 8.17 15.93 14.94
CA GLY A 4 8.79 17.18 15.38
C GLY A 4 8.48 18.37 14.46
N ARG A 5 8.39 18.13 13.14
CA ARG A 5 8.01 19.17 12.17
C ARG A 5 6.56 19.64 12.34
N GLU A 6 5.63 18.73 12.63
CA GLU A 6 4.23 19.10 12.90
C GLU A 6 4.12 19.92 14.19
N ILE A 7 4.88 19.56 15.23
CA ILE A 7 4.94 20.30 16.49
C ILE A 7 5.54 21.71 16.27
N SER A 8 6.61 21.86 15.48
CA SER A 8 7.15 23.18 15.16
C SER A 8 6.17 24.06 14.38
N LYS A 9 5.41 23.47 13.44
CA LYS A 9 4.37 24.20 12.69
C LYS A 9 3.23 24.67 13.59
N LEU A 10 2.86 23.88 14.59
CA LEU A 10 1.86 24.27 15.59
C LEU A 10 2.27 25.56 16.32
N GLY A 11 3.54 25.65 16.76
CA GLY A 11 4.05 26.85 17.43
C GLY A 11 3.95 28.11 16.57
N VAL A 12 4.35 28.03 15.30
CA VAL A 12 4.20 29.16 14.35
C VAL A 12 2.73 29.50 14.12
N ALA A 13 1.88 28.48 14.02
CA ALA A 13 0.45 28.71 13.84
C ALA A 13 -0.17 29.40 15.06
N TRP A 14 0.19 29.02 16.28
CA TRP A 14 -0.27 29.71 17.49
C TRP A 14 0.15 31.17 17.53
N GLN A 15 1.38 31.49 17.14
CA GLN A 15 1.84 32.88 17.03
C GLN A 15 1.01 33.66 16.01
N ALA A 16 0.72 33.06 14.85
CA ALA A 16 -0.12 33.68 13.83
C ALA A 16 -1.57 33.88 14.33
N THR A 17 -2.14 32.91 15.06
CA THR A 17 -3.48 33.03 15.62
C THR A 17 -3.56 34.12 16.67
N ALA A 18 -2.56 34.22 17.56
CA ALA A 18 -2.47 35.28 18.55
C ALA A 18 -2.33 36.65 17.88
N TYR A 19 -1.44 36.77 16.89
CA TYR A 19 -1.26 38.02 16.14
C TYR A 19 -2.55 38.47 15.42
N ALA A 20 -3.36 37.51 14.97
CA ALA A 20 -4.63 37.78 14.29
C ALA A 20 -5.83 37.98 15.24
N SER A 21 -5.67 37.75 16.55
CA SER A 21 -6.76 38.01 17.51
C SER A 21 -6.89 39.51 17.78
N GLU A 22 -8.09 39.92 18.21
CA GLU A 22 -8.41 41.33 18.45
C GLU A 22 -7.51 41.97 19.53
N ASP A 23 -7.17 41.19 20.55
CA ASP A 23 -6.37 41.60 21.71
C ASP A 23 -4.90 41.18 21.60
N GLY A 24 -4.52 40.43 20.56
CA GLY A 24 -3.17 39.87 20.42
C GLY A 24 -2.86 38.70 21.35
N VAL A 25 -3.85 38.15 22.06
CA VAL A 25 -3.66 37.13 23.11
C VAL A 25 -4.00 35.74 22.58
N LEU A 26 -3.12 34.78 22.86
CA LEU A 26 -3.38 33.37 22.61
C LEU A 26 -4.18 32.77 23.77
N THR A 27 -5.40 32.34 23.49
CA THR A 27 -6.24 31.65 24.49
C THR A 27 -6.07 30.14 24.43
N GLU A 28 -6.44 29.45 25.52
CA GLU A 28 -6.45 27.98 25.59
C GLU A 28 -7.34 27.36 24.51
N GLN A 29 -8.53 27.93 24.27
CA GLN A 29 -9.43 27.46 23.22
C GLN A 29 -8.76 27.50 21.84
N MET A 30 -8.06 28.59 21.51
CA MET A 30 -7.34 28.71 20.23
C MET A 30 -6.21 27.69 20.09
N ILE A 31 -5.54 27.36 21.20
CA ILE A 31 -4.52 26.31 21.26
C ILE A 31 -5.18 24.96 20.95
N ASP A 32 -6.24 24.61 21.68
CA ASP A 32 -6.94 23.35 21.55
C ASP A 32 -7.52 23.14 20.16
N ASP A 33 -8.15 24.16 19.60
CA ASP A 33 -8.66 24.12 18.23
C ASP A 33 -7.55 23.78 17.23
N ARG A 34 -6.38 24.41 17.39
CA ARG A 34 -5.25 24.21 16.48
C ARG A 34 -4.58 22.84 16.65
N VAL A 35 -4.51 22.36 17.89
CA VAL A 35 -4.01 21.01 18.18
C VAL A 35 -4.96 19.97 17.60
N ASN A 36 -6.27 20.12 17.82
CA ASN A 36 -7.29 19.22 17.29
C ASN A 36 -7.26 19.17 15.76
N ASP A 37 -7.11 20.30 15.09
CA ASP A 37 -6.89 20.36 13.64
C ASP A 37 -5.68 19.55 13.20
N THR A 38 -4.55 19.75 13.86
CA THR A 38 -3.29 19.07 13.51
C THR A 38 -3.38 17.57 13.75
N VAL A 39 -4.02 17.14 14.85
CA VAL A 39 -4.27 15.73 15.14
C VAL A 39 -5.17 15.10 14.08
N ARG A 40 -6.23 15.79 13.65
CA ARG A 40 -7.11 15.32 12.57
C ARG A 40 -6.35 15.17 11.25
N GLN A 41 -5.54 16.17 10.90
CA GLN A 41 -4.72 16.12 9.69
C GLN A 41 -3.68 15.00 9.73
N HIS A 42 -3.02 14.79 10.87
CA HIS A 42 -2.07 13.69 11.07
C HIS A 42 -2.72 12.33 10.84
N LYS A 43 -3.86 12.08 11.51
CA LYS A 43 -4.61 10.82 11.34
C LYS A 43 -5.02 10.57 9.89
N LYS A 44 -5.47 11.61 9.18
CA LYS A 44 -5.82 11.51 7.77
C LYS A 44 -4.61 11.14 6.92
N LYS A 45 -3.43 11.73 7.20
CA LYS A 45 -2.19 11.41 6.51
C LYS A 45 -1.79 9.94 6.74
N ASP A 46 -1.89 9.48 7.98
CA ASP A 46 -1.56 8.09 8.34
C ASP A 46 -2.47 7.09 7.65
N LEU A 47 -3.79 7.37 7.62
CA LEU A 47 -4.76 6.53 6.92
C LEU A 47 -4.44 6.46 5.43
N TRP A 48 -4.20 7.60 4.79
CA TRP A 48 -3.86 7.64 3.37
C TRP A 48 -2.58 6.84 3.07
N GLN A 49 -1.57 6.95 3.94
CA GLN A 49 -0.32 6.23 3.76
C GLN A 49 -0.51 4.71 3.89
N TYR A 50 -1.31 4.26 4.85
CA TYR A 50 -1.71 2.86 4.96
C TYR A 50 -2.49 2.35 3.73
N GLU A 51 -3.44 3.14 3.22
CA GLU A 51 -4.17 2.79 2.00
C GLU A 51 -3.24 2.65 0.78
N GLN A 52 -2.19 3.48 0.68
CA GLN A 52 -1.18 3.33 -0.37
C GLN A 52 -0.37 2.05 -0.22
N GLU A 53 0.10 1.74 1.00
CA GLU A 53 0.88 0.52 1.28
C GLU A 53 0.08 -0.74 0.94
N VAL A 54 -1.20 -0.81 1.36
CA VAL A 54 -2.08 -1.95 1.04
C VAL A 54 -2.30 -2.08 -0.47
N LYS A 55 -2.45 -0.96 -1.18
CA LYS A 55 -2.64 -0.97 -2.63
C LYS A 55 -1.38 -1.47 -3.35
N GLU A 56 -0.21 -0.99 -2.94
CA GLU A 56 1.07 -1.42 -3.50
C GLU A 56 1.30 -2.92 -3.25
N GLU A 57 1.01 -3.43 -2.05
CA GLU A 57 1.13 -4.85 -1.72
C GLU A 57 0.15 -5.73 -2.52
N GLN A 58 -1.09 -5.27 -2.75
CA GLN A 58 -2.04 -5.97 -3.62
C GLN A 58 -1.58 -5.98 -5.09
N GLU A 59 -1.06 -4.86 -5.61
CA GLU A 59 -0.54 -4.78 -6.97
C GLU A 59 0.68 -5.69 -7.15
N LEU A 60 1.61 -5.71 -6.21
CA LEU A 60 2.76 -6.63 -6.21
C LEU A 60 2.33 -8.10 -6.09
N GLY A 61 1.40 -8.41 -5.20
CA GLY A 61 0.90 -9.77 -4.97
C GLY A 61 0.15 -10.34 -6.16
N THR A 62 -0.66 -9.52 -6.85
CA THR A 62 -1.38 -9.91 -8.07
C THR A 62 -0.44 -10.07 -9.26
N ALA A 63 0.58 -9.20 -9.40
CA ALA A 63 1.61 -9.35 -10.42
C ALA A 63 2.41 -10.64 -10.23
N TYR A 64 2.86 -10.93 -9.01
CA TYR A 64 3.71 -12.09 -8.68
C TYR A 64 2.97 -13.44 -8.82
N THR A 65 1.67 -13.48 -8.50
CA THR A 65 0.84 -14.68 -8.70
C THR A 65 0.51 -14.91 -10.17
N SER A 66 0.20 -13.86 -10.93
CA SER A 66 -0.08 -13.99 -12.37
C SER A 66 1.11 -14.55 -13.17
N GLU A 67 2.34 -14.20 -12.81
CA GLU A 67 3.54 -14.68 -13.50
C GLU A 67 3.80 -16.17 -13.20
N LYS A 68 3.53 -16.59 -11.96
CA LYS A 68 3.65 -17.98 -11.52
C LYS A 68 2.56 -18.88 -12.11
N ASP A 69 1.33 -18.38 -12.23
CA ASP A 69 0.22 -19.10 -12.86
C ASP A 69 0.38 -19.20 -14.38
N ARG A 70 1.01 -18.20 -15.03
CA ARG A 70 1.41 -18.26 -16.45
C ARG A 70 2.59 -19.20 -16.70
N ALA A 71 3.53 -19.31 -15.75
CA ALA A 71 4.65 -20.25 -15.84
C ALA A 71 4.20 -21.71 -15.62
N ALA A 72 3.08 -21.93 -14.93
CA ALA A 72 2.51 -23.26 -14.70
C ALA A 72 1.71 -23.82 -15.90
N ASP A 73 1.39 -23.00 -16.91
CA ASP A 73 0.66 -23.41 -18.13
C ASP A 73 1.59 -23.93 -19.26
N ILE A 74 2.89 -24.10 -18.99
CA ILE A 74 3.80 -24.74 -19.94
C ILE A 74 3.54 -26.26 -19.90
N THR A 75 2.69 -26.70 -20.81
CA THR A 75 2.27 -28.08 -21.06
C THR A 75 3.44 -29.08 -21.00
N PRO A 76 3.27 -30.27 -20.38
CA PRO A 76 4.30 -31.31 -20.38
C PRO A 76 4.64 -31.76 -21.82
N PRO A 77 5.92 -32.07 -22.14
CA PRO A 77 6.24 -32.66 -23.43
C PRO A 77 5.50 -34.00 -23.57
N GLN A 78 4.72 -34.10 -24.64
CA GLN A 78 3.93 -35.28 -25.00
C GLN A 78 4.79 -36.56 -24.94
N SER A 79 4.42 -37.47 -24.04
CA SER A 79 4.88 -38.86 -24.11
C SER A 79 4.17 -39.53 -25.29
N LYS A 80 4.94 -39.92 -26.32
CA LYS A 80 4.43 -40.70 -27.46
C LYS A 80 3.83 -42.02 -26.97
N PRO A 81 2.59 -42.39 -27.35
CA PRO A 81 2.03 -43.70 -27.03
C PRO A 81 2.64 -44.78 -27.92
N GLY A 82 2.75 -45.98 -27.36
CA GLY A 82 3.49 -47.12 -27.89
C GLY A 82 3.13 -47.55 -29.31
N ALA A 83 4.15 -47.95 -30.05
CA ALA A 83 4.01 -48.78 -31.24
C ALA A 83 3.99 -50.25 -30.80
N ASP A 84 2.79 -50.82 -30.62
CA ASP A 84 2.58 -52.27 -30.64
C ASP A 84 1.90 -52.62 -31.96
N HIS A 85 2.62 -53.29 -32.87
CA HIS A 85 2.01 -54.15 -33.89
C HIS A 85 2.92 -55.36 -34.13
N SER A 86 2.65 -56.43 -33.38
CA SER A 86 2.47 -57.81 -33.86
C SER A 86 3.30 -58.32 -35.07
N LYS A 87 4.02 -59.42 -34.76
CA LYS A 87 4.64 -60.46 -35.59
C LYS A 87 3.97 -60.73 -36.97
N PRO A 88 4.74 -61.31 -37.92
CA PRO A 88 4.32 -62.62 -38.43
C PRO A 88 5.45 -63.66 -38.53
N SER A 89 5.10 -64.92 -38.23
CA SER A 89 5.85 -66.13 -38.57
C SER A 89 5.39 -66.68 -39.92
N LYS A 90 6.32 -66.95 -40.84
CA LYS A 90 6.43 -68.10 -41.78
C LYS A 90 7.89 -68.08 -42.26
N GLY A 91 8.70 -69.14 -42.28
CA GLY A 91 8.43 -70.55 -42.51
C GLY A 91 8.81 -70.89 -43.94
N SER A 92 10.07 -71.29 -44.15
CA SER A 92 10.59 -72.29 -45.11
C SER A 92 12.12 -72.30 -45.07
#